data_AF-A0A1S3YDL1-F1
#
_entry.id   AF-A0A1S3YDL1-F1
#
_cell.length_a   1.000
_cell.length_b   1.000
_cell.length_c   1.000
_cell.angle_alpha   90.00
_cell.angle_beta   90.00
_cell.angle_gamma   90.00
#
_symmetry.space_group_name_H-M   'P 1'
#
loop_
_entity.id
_entity.type
_entity.pdbx_description
1 polymer ?
#
loop_
_entity_poly.entity_id
_entity_poly.type
_entity_poly.pdbx_seq_one_letter_code
_entity_poly.pdbx_strand_id
1 'polypeptide(L)'
;MKDPTLSQQQRRELCDDITNQDVWSGLQAMEDDKALGIDGCNSHFFKHDWPILKDEIIGKIMAVRIQEVIPSIIYDAQATFITGRKISDNIILAHELVKDYGRKNASPEYMVNIDLQKAYDSVELPYLKQVMSELGFPD
;
A
#
# COMPACT_ATOMS: atom_id res chain seq x y z
N MET A 1 -9.07 28.96 -34.78
CA MET A 1 -9.95 28.41 -33.74
C MET A 1 -9.07 27.54 -32.87
N LYS A 2 -8.88 27.85 -31.58
CA LYS A 2 -8.09 26.97 -30.69
C LYS A 2 -8.98 25.79 -30.32
N ASP A 3 -8.45 24.58 -30.45
CA ASP A 3 -9.14 23.38 -29.98
C ASP A 3 -9.44 23.50 -28.49
N PRO A 4 -10.58 22.96 -28.01
CA PRO A 4 -10.87 22.96 -26.59
C PRO A 4 -9.79 22.16 -25.86
N THR A 5 -8.99 22.86 -25.05
CA THR A 5 -7.96 22.27 -24.19
C THR A 5 -8.29 22.55 -22.73
N LEU A 6 -8.01 21.58 -21.85
CA LEU A 6 -8.13 21.78 -20.40
C LEU A 6 -7.31 22.99 -19.93
N SER A 7 -7.91 23.76 -19.02
CA SER A 7 -7.19 24.80 -18.29
C SER A 7 -6.14 24.19 -17.36
N GLN A 8 -5.19 25.01 -16.89
CA GLN A 8 -4.22 24.55 -15.88
C GLN A 8 -4.92 24.12 -14.58
N GLN A 9 -6.01 24.80 -14.20
CA GLN A 9 -6.78 24.50 -13.00
C GLN A 9 -7.45 23.12 -13.09
N GLN A 10 -8.15 22.85 -14.19
CA GLN A 10 -8.79 21.55 -14.42
C GLN A 10 -7.78 20.39 -14.44
N ARG A 11 -6.57 20.63 -14.96
CA ARG A 11 -5.50 19.62 -14.91
C ARG A 11 -5.00 19.36 -13.48
N ARG A 12 -4.98 20.38 -12.62
CA ARG A 12 -4.59 20.21 -11.20
C ARG A 12 -5.65 19.44 -10.44
N GLU A 13 -6.92 19.82 -10.60
CA GLU A 13 -8.06 19.15 -9.97
C GLU A 13 -8.12 17.65 -10.30
N LEU A 14 -7.76 17.25 -11.53
CA LEU A 14 -7.68 15.84 -11.93
C LEU A 14 -6.51 15.08 -11.27
N CYS A 15 -5.52 15.78 -10.74
CA CYS A 15 -4.35 15.23 -10.06
C CYS A 15 -4.44 15.38 -8.53
N ASP A 16 -5.51 15.98 -8.00
CA ASP A 16 -5.70 16.14 -6.56
C ASP A 16 -5.95 14.77 -5.90
N ASP A 17 -5.74 14.71 -4.59
CA ASP A 17 -5.93 13.47 -3.84
C ASP A 17 -7.41 13.05 -3.79
N ILE A 18 -7.64 11.73 -3.86
CA ILE A 18 -8.99 11.17 -3.75
C ILE A 18 -9.46 11.34 -2.31
N THR A 19 -10.58 12.03 -2.14
CA THR A 19 -11.23 12.23 -0.86
C THR A 19 -12.45 11.33 -0.69
N ASN A 20 -12.93 11.21 0.54
CA ASN A 20 -14.23 10.60 0.86
C ASN A 20 -15.36 11.22 0.04
N GLN A 21 -15.31 12.53 -0.22
CA GLN A 21 -16.33 13.23 -0.97
C GLN A 21 -16.31 12.84 -2.46
N ASP A 22 -15.13 12.61 -3.04
CA ASP A 22 -15.01 12.19 -4.44
C ASP A 22 -15.63 10.81 -4.66
N VAL A 23 -15.31 9.87 -3.76
CA VAL A 23 -15.88 8.52 -3.81
C VAL A 23 -17.39 8.56 -3.58
N TRP A 24 -17.85 9.34 -2.59
CA TRP A 24 -19.27 9.48 -2.30
C TRP A 24 -20.04 10.13 -3.46
N SER A 25 -19.51 11.20 -4.06
CA SER A 25 -20.15 11.90 -5.19
C SER A 25 -20.25 10.96 -6.41
N GLY A 26 -19.20 10.20 -6.67
CA GLY A 26 -19.20 9.16 -7.71
C GLY A 26 -20.26 8.09 -7.44
N LEU A 27 -20.36 7.63 -6.20
CA LEU A 27 -21.35 6.63 -5.79
C LEU A 27 -22.79 7.16 -5.92
N GLN A 28 -23.05 8.42 -5.52
CA GLN A 28 -24.36 9.05 -5.66
C GLN A 28 -24.80 9.19 -7.12
N ALA A 29 -23.86 9.44 -8.04
CA ALA A 29 -24.13 9.56 -9.47
C ALA A 29 -24.52 8.21 -10.13
N MET A 30 -24.29 7.08 -9.47
CA MET A 30 -24.70 5.77 -9.98
C MET A 30 -26.20 5.53 -9.74
N GLU A 31 -26.91 4.97 -10.70
CA GLU A 31 -28.30 4.50 -10.52
C GLU A 31 -28.35 3.30 -9.57
N ASP A 32 -29.43 3.18 -8.79
CA ASP A 32 -29.60 2.18 -7.73
C ASP A 32 -29.90 0.77 -8.27
N ASP A 33 -30.56 0.70 -9.43
CA ASP A 33 -31.11 -0.49 -10.06
C ASP A 33 -30.17 -1.09 -11.13
N LYS A 34 -28.90 -0.69 -11.13
CA LYS A 34 -27.90 -1.32 -11.98
C LYS A 34 -27.78 -2.81 -11.69
N ALA A 35 -27.41 -3.56 -12.74
CA ALA A 35 -27.24 -5.00 -12.68
C ALA A 35 -26.37 -5.41 -11.48
N LEU A 36 -26.78 -6.50 -10.83
CA LEU A 36 -26.11 -7.01 -9.64
C LEU A 36 -24.68 -7.44 -9.96
N GLY A 37 -23.77 -7.17 -9.03
CA GLY A 37 -22.44 -7.75 -9.04
C GLY A 37 -22.48 -9.27 -8.85
N ILE A 38 -21.32 -9.92 -8.97
CA ILE A 38 -21.17 -11.36 -8.67
C ILE A 38 -21.48 -11.69 -7.20
N ASP A 39 -21.44 -10.68 -6.33
CA ASP A 39 -21.82 -10.72 -4.92
C ASP A 39 -23.33 -10.54 -4.69
N GLY A 40 -24.11 -10.25 -5.75
CA GLY A 40 -25.54 -9.97 -5.63
C GLY A 40 -25.87 -8.55 -5.14
N CYS A 41 -24.88 -7.67 -5.02
CA CYS A 41 -25.07 -6.29 -4.55
C CYS A 41 -25.13 -5.31 -5.72
N ASN A 42 -25.95 -4.27 -5.58
CA ASN A 42 -25.97 -3.10 -6.46
C ASN A 42 -25.42 -1.87 -5.72
N SER A 43 -25.39 -0.72 -6.40
CA SER A 43 -24.92 0.55 -5.83
C SER A 43 -25.73 1.00 -4.59
N HIS A 44 -27.01 0.62 -4.50
CA HIS A 44 -27.86 0.95 -3.35
C HIS A 44 -27.28 0.41 -2.04
N PHE A 45 -26.74 -0.81 -2.02
CA PHE A 45 -26.07 -1.37 -0.84
C PHE A 45 -24.94 -0.45 -0.35
N PHE A 46 -24.02 -0.09 -1.24
CA PHE A 46 -22.89 0.76 -0.89
C PHE A 46 -23.33 2.17 -0.45
N LYS A 47 -24.42 2.71 -1.02
CA LYS A 47 -24.97 4.00 -0.60
C LYS A 47 -25.56 3.92 0.80
N HIS A 48 -26.32 2.87 1.07
CA HIS A 48 -26.96 2.62 2.35
C HIS A 48 -25.92 2.43 3.48
N ASP A 49 -24.92 1.58 3.24
CA ASP A 49 -23.91 1.20 4.23
C ASP A 49 -22.63 2.07 4.18
N TRP A 50 -22.64 3.15 3.37
CA TRP A 50 -21.51 4.10 3.27
C TRP A 50 -20.98 4.61 4.61
N PRO A 51 -21.82 4.97 5.61
CA PRO A 51 -21.33 5.43 6.90
C PRO A 51 -20.40 4.45 7.61
N ILE A 52 -20.54 3.15 7.32
CA ILE A 52 -19.77 2.04 7.89
C ILE A 52 -18.55 1.73 7.01
N LEU A 53 -18.74 1.71 5.68
CA LEU A 53 -17.72 1.26 4.73
C LEU A 53 -16.70 2.33 4.32
N LYS A 54 -17.03 3.62 4.46
CA LYS A 54 -16.23 4.74 3.92
C LYS A 54 -14.76 4.67 4.31
N ASP A 55 -14.44 4.41 5.58
CA ASP A 55 -13.08 4.49 6.09
C ASP A 55 -12.26 3.28 5.61
N GLU A 56 -12.89 2.10 5.49
CA GLU A 56 -12.26 0.90 4.93
C GLU A 56 -11.96 1.08 3.43
N ILE A 57 -12.89 1.66 2.68
CA ILE A 57 -12.72 1.91 1.24
C ILE A 57 -11.60 2.91 1.00
N ILE A 58 -11.59 4.06 1.69
CA ILE A 58 -10.51 5.03 1.58
C ILE A 58 -9.19 4.43 2.05
N GLY A 59 -9.17 3.73 3.18
CA GLY A 59 -7.98 3.05 3.67
C GLY A 59 -7.42 2.05 2.65
N LYS A 60 -8.29 1.32 1.95
CA LYS A 60 -7.89 0.39 0.89
C LYS A 60 -7.33 1.12 -0.34
N ILE A 61 -7.95 2.21 -0.77
CA ILE A 61 -7.43 3.05 -1.87
C ILE A 61 -6.04 3.57 -1.54
N MET A 62 -5.85 4.10 -0.33
CA MET A 62 -4.55 4.59 0.14
C MET A 62 -3.52 3.46 0.19
N ALA A 63 -3.89 2.29 0.72
CA ALA A 63 -3.00 1.13 0.75
C ALA A 63 -2.54 0.70 -0.65
N VAL A 64 -3.44 0.71 -1.65
CA VAL A 64 -3.09 0.39 -3.04
C VAL A 64 -2.10 1.41 -3.62
N ARG A 65 -2.33 2.72 -3.41
CA ARG A 65 -1.40 3.78 -3.84
C ARG A 65 -0.02 3.62 -3.19
N ILE A 66 0.00 3.34 -1.88
CA ILE A 66 1.24 3.10 -1.14
C ILE A 66 1.98 1.88 -1.71
N GLN A 67 1.29 0.80 -2.04
CA GLN A 67 1.91 -0.41 -2.62
C GLN A 67 2.71 -0.15 -3.91
N GLU A 68 2.34 0.87 -4.69
CA GLU A 68 3.06 1.24 -5.92
C GLU A 68 4.43 1.87 -5.62
N VAL A 69 4.57 2.59 -4.50
CA VAL A 69 5.78 3.34 -4.14
C VAL A 69 6.65 2.63 -3.12
N ILE A 70 6.10 1.74 -2.29
CA ILE A 70 6.87 1.00 -1.28
C ILE A 70 8.12 0.32 -1.86
N PRO A 71 8.09 -0.35 -3.04
CA PRO A 71 9.28 -1.02 -3.58
C PRO A 71 10.49 -0.11 -3.81
N SER A 72 10.29 1.21 -3.99
CA SER A 72 11.39 2.16 -4.21
C SER A 72 12.04 2.67 -2.93
N ILE A 73 11.44 2.42 -1.76
CA ILE A 73 11.91 2.95 -0.46
C ILE A 73 12.30 1.86 0.54
N ILE A 74 12.25 0.59 0.14
CA ILE A 74 12.65 -0.57 0.95
C ILE A 74 13.79 -1.33 0.29
N TYR A 75 14.55 -2.07 1.11
CA TYR A 75 15.63 -2.91 0.62
C TYR A 75 15.12 -4.15 -0.14
N ASP A 76 15.90 -4.67 -1.09
CA ASP A 76 15.50 -5.80 -1.95
C ASP A 76 15.25 -7.10 -1.18
N ALA A 77 15.96 -7.31 -0.07
CA ALA A 77 15.74 -8.48 0.79
C ALA A 77 14.47 -8.38 1.66
N GLN A 78 13.66 -7.32 1.54
CA GLN A 78 12.33 -7.29 2.17
C GLN A 78 11.31 -7.94 1.24
N ALA A 79 10.98 -9.21 1.50
CA ALA A 79 10.19 -10.05 0.59
C ALA A 79 8.69 -10.16 0.94
N THR A 80 8.27 -9.81 2.16
CA THR A 80 6.87 -9.95 2.59
C THR A 80 6.04 -8.71 2.24
N PHE A 81 4.77 -8.93 1.87
CA PHE A 81 3.78 -7.87 1.56
C PHE A 81 4.12 -6.97 0.36
N ILE A 82 5.06 -7.37 -0.49
CA ILE A 82 5.42 -6.67 -1.72
C ILE A 82 5.05 -7.53 -2.92
N THR A 83 4.21 -6.98 -3.80
CA THR A 83 3.79 -7.66 -5.03
C THR A 83 5.02 -8.02 -5.86
N GLY A 84 5.11 -9.29 -6.28
CA GLY A 84 6.21 -9.79 -7.11
C GLY A 84 7.44 -10.27 -6.34
N ARG A 85 7.57 -10.01 -5.02
CA ARG A 85 8.64 -10.57 -4.19
C ARG A 85 8.18 -11.84 -3.49
N LYS A 86 9.05 -12.85 -3.41
CA LYS A 86 8.74 -14.13 -2.79
C LYS A 86 9.70 -14.41 -1.64
N ILE A 87 9.15 -14.95 -0.55
CA ILE A 87 9.96 -15.37 0.61
C ILE A 87 11.01 -16.43 0.24
N SER A 88 10.76 -17.23 -0.81
CA SER A 88 11.71 -18.21 -1.32
C SER A 88 13.04 -17.59 -1.74
N ASP A 89 13.02 -16.36 -2.25
CA ASP A 89 14.22 -15.70 -2.77
C ASP A 89 15.15 -15.33 -1.60
N ASN A 90 14.57 -14.89 -0.48
CA ASN A 90 15.29 -14.67 0.77
C ASN A 90 15.84 -15.97 1.37
N ILE A 91 15.12 -17.08 1.26
CA ILE A 91 15.60 -18.39 1.73
C ILE A 91 16.84 -18.81 0.93
N ILE A 92 16.83 -18.61 -0.39
CA ILE A 92 17.98 -18.88 -1.26
C ILE A 92 19.16 -17.96 -0.89
N LEU A 93 18.91 -16.65 -0.77
CA LEU A 93 19.92 -15.68 -0.39
C LEU A 93 20.57 -16.04 0.96
N ALA A 94 19.77 -16.42 1.96
CA ALA A 94 20.28 -16.86 3.26
C ALA A 94 21.16 -18.11 3.16
N HIS A 95 20.78 -19.10 2.36
CA HIS A 95 21.60 -20.30 2.12
C HIS A 95 22.94 -19.95 1.45
N GLU A 96 22.94 -19.02 0.49
CA GLU A 96 24.17 -18.57 -0.15
C GLU A 96 25.10 -17.81 0.79
N LEU A 97 24.53 -17.00 1.71
CA LEU A 97 25.29 -16.25 2.71
C LEU A 97 25.97 -17.17 3.73
N VAL A 98 25.40 -18.33 4.04
CA VAL A 98 25.97 -19.27 5.05
C VAL A 98 26.68 -20.49 4.44
N LYS A 99 26.86 -20.53 3.12
CA LYS A 99 27.40 -21.71 2.41
C LYS A 99 28.82 -22.13 2.82
N ASP A 100 29.58 -21.20 3.39
CA ASP A 100 30.98 -21.37 3.79
C ASP A 100 31.14 -21.61 5.30
N TYR A 101 30.03 -21.57 6.07
CA TYR A 101 30.04 -21.82 7.52
C TYR A 101 30.66 -23.20 7.81
N GLY A 102 31.58 -23.22 8.78
CA GLY A 102 32.20 -24.46 9.27
C GLY A 102 33.29 -25.05 8.35
N ARG A 103 33.67 -24.38 7.26
CA ARG A 103 34.82 -24.81 6.44
C ARG A 103 36.14 -24.51 7.15
N LYS A 104 37.09 -25.43 7.05
CA LYS A 104 38.39 -25.37 7.76
C LYS A 104 39.24 -24.12 7.48
N ASN A 105 39.01 -23.44 6.35
CA ASN A 105 39.74 -22.24 5.92
C ASN A 105 38.83 -21.02 5.70
N ALA A 106 37.60 -21.03 6.22
CA ALA A 106 36.70 -19.89 6.12
C ALA A 106 36.99 -18.86 7.23
N SER A 107 36.65 -17.59 6.97
CA SER A 107 36.60 -16.58 8.01
C SER A 107 35.55 -16.95 9.08
N PRO A 108 35.74 -16.56 10.35
CA PRO A 108 34.69 -16.65 11.35
C PRO A 108 33.45 -15.85 10.90
N GLU A 109 32.29 -16.50 10.87
CA GLU A 109 31.01 -15.90 10.47
C GLU A 109 29.99 -16.04 11.61
N TYR A 110 29.12 -15.04 11.76
CA TYR A 110 28.11 -14.99 12.82
C TYR A 110 26.73 -14.73 12.22
N MET A 111 25.73 -15.46 12.72
CA MET A 111 24.33 -15.22 12.38
C MET A 111 23.63 -14.58 13.58
N VAL A 112 22.97 -13.46 13.34
CA VAL A 112 22.14 -12.78 14.34
C VAL A 112 20.68 -12.96 13.93
N ASN A 113 19.89 -13.56 14.82
CA ASN A 113 18.44 -13.65 14.66
C ASN A 113 17.78 -12.71 15.66
N ILE A 114 16.98 -11.76 15.16
CA ILE A 114 16.26 -10.78 15.96
C ILE A 114 14.76 -11.06 15.80
N ASP A 115 14.11 -11.42 16.90
CA ASP A 115 12.66 -11.58 16.96
C ASP A 115 12.04 -10.32 17.57
N LEU A 116 11.07 -9.74 16.88
CA LEU A 116 10.43 -8.47 17.25
C LEU A 116 8.98 -8.71 17.67
N GLN A 117 8.49 -7.88 18.60
CA GLN A 117 7.07 -7.85 18.91
C GLN A 117 6.25 -7.43 17.69
N LYS A 118 5.00 -7.90 17.60
CA LYS A 118 4.11 -7.57 16.48
C LYS A 118 3.96 -6.06 16.34
N ALA A 119 4.19 -5.54 15.14
CA ALA A 119 4.22 -4.12 14.88
C ALA A 119 2.92 -3.39 15.26
N TYR A 120 1.76 -4.03 15.04
CA TYR A 120 0.45 -3.46 15.40
C TYR A 120 0.26 -3.26 16.91
N ASP A 121 1.00 -4.01 17.73
CA ASP A 121 0.90 -3.96 19.19
C ASP A 121 1.98 -3.05 19.81
N SER A 122 3.06 -2.76 19.07
CA SER A 122 4.29 -2.16 19.63
C SER A 122 4.75 -0.84 18.99
N VAL A 123 4.32 -0.52 17.77
CA VAL A 123 4.76 0.70 17.07
C VAL A 123 3.98 1.91 17.56
N GLU A 124 4.71 2.94 17.99
CA GLU A 124 4.12 4.24 18.34
C GLU A 124 3.74 5.03 17.08
N LEU A 125 2.48 5.46 16.98
CA LEU A 125 1.98 6.23 15.83
C LEU A 125 2.76 7.54 15.57
N PRO A 126 3.18 8.33 16.57
CA PRO A 126 4.00 9.51 16.32
C PRO A 126 5.33 9.18 15.64
N TYR A 127 5.97 8.08 16.05
CA TYR A 127 7.21 7.61 15.42
C TYR A 127 6.97 7.17 13.98
N LEU A 128 5.90 6.41 13.71
CA LEU A 128 5.54 6.02 12.35
C LEU A 128 5.31 7.24 11.44
N LYS A 129 4.61 8.25 11.94
CA LYS A 129 4.40 9.51 11.20
C LYS A 129 5.71 10.22 10.88
N GLN A 130 6.64 10.26 11.84
CA GLN A 130 7.97 10.82 11.60
C GLN A 130 8.71 10.06 10.49
N VAL A 131 8.73 8.73 10.54
CA VAL A 131 9.35 7.90 9.50
C VAL A 131 8.71 8.15 8.14
N MET A 132 7.38 8.24 8.06
CA MET A 132 6.68 8.56 6.81
C MET A 132 7.07 9.94 6.27
N SER A 133 7.17 10.95 7.13
CA SER A 133 7.63 12.30 6.75
C SER A 133 9.07 12.28 6.23
N GLU A 134 9.99 11.58 6.91
CA GLU A 134 11.39 11.44 6.48
C GLU A 134 11.53 10.68 5.16
N LEU A 135 10.62 9.74 4.88
CA LEU A 135 10.52 9.02 3.60
C LEU A 135 9.85 9.85 2.48
N GLY A 136 9.38 11.07 2.77
CA GLY A 136 8.79 11.99 1.81
C GLY A 136 7.31 11.73 1.50
N PHE A 137 6.58 11.01 2.36
CA PHE A 137 5.12 10.93 2.24
C PHE A 137 4.48 12.30 2.55
N PRO A 138 3.37 12.64 1.87
CA PRO A 138 2.63 13.87 2.15
C PRO A 138 1.97 13.85 3.54
N ASP A 139 1.74 15.04 4.10
CA ASP A 139 1.07 15.26 5.40
C ASP A 139 -0.43 14.96 5.38
#